data_AF-A0A5Q0SI41-F1
#
_entry.id   AF-A0A5Q0SI41-F1
#
_cell.length_a   1.000
_cell.length_b   1.000
_cell.length_c   1.000
_cell.angle_alpha   90.00
_cell.angle_beta   90.00
_cell.angle_gamma   90.00
#
_symmetry.space_group_name_H-M   'P 1'
#
loop_
_entity.id
_entity.type
_entity.pdbx_description
1 polymer ?
#
loop_
_entity_poly.entity_id
_entity_poly.type
_entity_poly.pdbx_seq_one_letter_code
_entity_poly.pdbx_strand_id
1 'polypeptide(L)'
;MSEDIINEILNNPTLLDKITSVISERIKNDIILQRLTKLEESVVTLAKVVQENNQQIASVWKKLGDIENEIGKIYRLLEEHSKRIEELAKRVEEHSKILEEHSKRIEELTKRVEEHSRILEEHSKRIEELTRRVEELAKRIEEHSKILEEHSKRIEELAKRVEEHSKILEEHSKRIEELTKRVEEHSRILEEHSKRIEELTRRVEELAKRIEEHSKILEEHSKRIEELTKAFLKLKVSFESFTSRAGIHVQRTLMELYKEALKLHGVDPSSVKHGYIVDEVGVIEKGRKFEVDFYETNDEIRLFEVKNLGDTDGIEQLIVRKKILESKGTKKQIKMYLVCNSIPKKVLLKAKKEGIIVIAGDVLGERKRLNY
;
A
#
# COMPACT_ATOMS: atom_id res chain seq x y z
N MET A 1 119.06 71.55 179.38
CA MET A 1 118.07 71.50 180.48
C MET A 1 118.66 70.60 181.56
N SER A 2 118.69 71.03 182.83
CA SER A 2 119.09 70.17 183.95
C SER A 2 118.08 69.00 184.11
N GLU A 3 118.51 67.86 184.65
CA GLU A 3 117.65 66.68 184.91
C GLU A 3 116.40 67.03 185.73
N ASP A 4 116.48 68.01 186.63
CA ASP A 4 115.35 68.50 187.43
C ASP A 4 114.21 69.08 186.57
N ILE A 5 114.53 69.79 185.48
CA ILE A 5 113.52 70.35 184.56
C ILE A 5 112.88 69.24 183.72
N ILE A 6 113.62 68.18 183.37
CA ILE A 6 113.09 67.04 182.60
C ILE A 6 112.12 66.20 183.44
N ASN A 7 112.43 65.96 184.72
CA ASN A 7 111.55 65.26 185.65
C ASN A 7 110.28 66.06 185.99
N GLU A 8 110.37 67.39 186.09
CA GLU A 8 109.22 68.27 186.29
C GLU A 8 108.29 68.28 185.06
N ILE A 9 108.85 68.20 183.85
CA ILE A 9 108.07 68.10 182.61
C ILE A 9 107.41 66.72 182.44
N LEU A 10 108.10 65.62 182.76
CA LEU A 10 107.58 64.25 182.61
C LEU A 10 106.51 63.88 183.66
N ASN A 11 106.61 64.41 184.88
CA ASN A 11 105.66 64.14 185.98
C ASN A 11 104.54 65.20 186.10
N ASN A 12 104.48 66.19 185.20
CA ASN A 12 103.42 67.18 185.12
C ASN A 12 102.51 66.89 183.92
N PRO A 13 101.34 66.24 184.12
CA PRO A 13 100.46 65.79 183.05
C PRO A 13 100.06 66.93 182.09
N THR A 14 99.85 68.14 182.64
CA THR A 14 99.51 69.33 181.88
C THR A 14 100.61 69.82 180.94
N LEU A 15 101.88 69.69 181.34
CA LEU A 15 103.02 70.04 180.50
C LEU A 15 103.28 68.97 179.43
N LEU A 16 103.14 67.69 179.80
CA LEU A 16 103.27 66.57 178.88
C LEU A 16 102.19 66.63 177.77
N ASP A 17 100.94 66.90 178.12
CA ASP A 17 99.86 67.11 177.14
C ASP A 17 100.13 68.30 176.21
N LYS A 18 100.67 69.41 176.75
CA LYS A 18 101.05 70.58 175.93
C LYS A 18 102.18 70.26 174.95
N ILE A 19 103.22 69.56 175.40
CA ILE A 19 104.33 69.14 174.53
C ILE A 19 103.83 68.13 173.49
N THR A 20 103.00 67.17 173.90
CA THR A 20 102.38 66.19 172.99
C THR A 20 101.49 66.87 171.96
N SER A 21 100.73 67.90 172.37
CA SER A 21 99.92 68.73 171.49
C SER A 21 100.79 69.49 170.48
N VAL A 22 101.84 70.19 170.94
CA VAL A 22 102.75 70.95 170.05
C VAL A 22 103.50 70.04 169.08
N ILE A 23 103.99 68.88 169.55
CA ILE A 23 104.66 67.90 168.69
C ILE A 23 103.67 67.32 167.67
N SER A 24 102.45 66.97 168.10
CA SER A 24 101.40 66.48 167.19
C SER A 24 101.01 67.53 166.15
N GLU A 25 100.95 68.80 166.54
CA GLU A 25 100.65 69.92 165.65
C GLU A 25 101.81 70.20 164.68
N ARG A 26 103.06 70.12 165.15
CA ARG A 26 104.27 70.23 164.30
C ARG A 26 104.36 69.10 163.29
N ILE A 27 104.05 67.86 163.71
CA ILE A 27 104.01 66.67 162.85
C ILE A 27 102.88 66.81 161.82
N LYS A 28 101.68 67.26 162.22
CA LYS A 28 100.57 67.55 161.28
C LYS A 28 100.92 68.65 160.27
N ASN A 29 101.70 69.65 160.68
CA ASN A 29 102.14 70.75 159.83
C ASN A 29 103.43 70.44 159.04
N ASP A 30 104.01 69.25 159.21
CA ASP A 30 105.18 68.85 158.46
C ASP A 30 104.83 68.73 156.96
N ILE A 31 105.53 69.51 156.15
CA ILE A 31 105.34 69.58 154.70
C ILE A 31 105.52 68.21 154.04
N ILE A 32 106.42 67.37 154.58
CA ILE A 32 106.65 66.00 154.11
C ILE A 32 105.41 65.15 154.39
N LEU A 33 104.85 65.23 155.61
CA LEU A 33 103.68 64.46 155.99
C LEU A 33 102.46 64.84 155.13
N GLN A 34 102.20 66.13 154.92
CA GLN A 34 101.10 66.59 154.05
C GLN A 34 101.26 66.16 152.59
N ARG A 35 102.48 66.18 152.06
CA ARG A 35 102.78 65.69 150.70
C ARG A 35 102.59 64.18 150.60
N LEU A 36 102.98 63.43 151.64
CA LEU A 36 102.76 61.98 151.71
C LEU A 36 101.27 61.66 151.71
N THR A 37 100.45 62.37 152.49
CA THR A 37 98.99 62.17 152.49
C THR A 37 98.37 62.46 151.12
N LYS A 38 98.77 63.54 150.45
CA LYS A 38 98.31 63.85 149.08
C LYS A 38 98.76 62.79 148.07
N LEU A 39 99.96 62.23 148.25
CA LEU A 39 100.47 61.15 147.41
C LEU A 39 99.66 59.87 147.63
N GLU A 40 99.34 59.51 148.87
CA GLU A 40 98.44 58.40 149.19
C GLU A 40 97.07 58.57 148.55
N GLU A 41 96.45 59.75 148.65
CA GLU A 41 95.19 60.07 147.97
C GLU A 41 95.30 59.92 146.45
N SER A 42 96.40 60.37 145.86
CA SER A 42 96.67 60.25 144.42
C SER A 42 96.85 58.78 144.00
N VAL A 43 97.56 57.99 144.82
CA VAL A 43 97.78 56.54 144.59
C VAL A 43 96.46 55.78 144.68
N VAL A 44 95.60 56.10 145.66
CA VAL A 44 94.26 55.51 145.78
C VAL A 44 93.40 55.86 144.56
N THR A 45 93.47 57.10 144.09
CA THR A 45 92.73 57.55 142.89
C THR A 45 93.24 56.82 141.64
N LEU A 46 94.55 56.70 141.46
CA LEU A 46 95.16 55.94 140.38
C LEU A 46 94.75 54.47 140.42
N ALA A 47 94.73 53.83 141.59
CA ALA A 47 94.31 52.45 141.75
C ALA A 47 92.85 52.23 141.29
N LYS A 48 91.95 53.18 141.60
CA LYS A 48 90.56 53.15 141.10
C LYS A 48 90.50 53.26 139.58
N VAL A 49 91.22 54.20 138.97
CA VAL A 49 91.27 54.35 137.51
C VAL A 49 91.81 53.09 136.83
N VAL A 50 92.87 52.47 137.39
CA VAL A 50 93.40 51.20 136.88
C VAL A 50 92.37 50.08 136.96
N GLN A 51 91.60 50.00 138.06
CA GLN A 51 90.53 49.02 138.20
C GLN A 51 89.40 49.23 137.18
N GLU A 52 88.97 50.48 136.96
CA GLU A 52 87.97 50.83 135.94
C GLU A 52 88.46 50.50 134.53
N ASN A 53 89.71 50.84 134.21
CA ASN A 53 90.34 50.49 132.93
C ASN A 53 90.39 48.98 132.72
N ASN A 54 90.74 48.20 133.76
CA ASN A 54 90.74 46.73 133.67
C ASN A 54 89.34 46.17 133.41
N GLN A 55 88.29 46.75 134.02
CA GLN A 55 86.90 46.38 133.75
C GLN A 55 86.49 46.72 132.31
N GLN A 56 86.88 47.90 131.81
CA GLN A 56 86.63 48.30 130.42
C GLN A 56 87.35 47.37 129.44
N ILE A 57 88.62 47.04 129.67
CA ILE A 57 89.40 46.10 128.85
C ILE A 57 88.72 44.73 128.81
N ALA A 58 88.24 44.21 129.95
CA ALA A 58 87.51 42.96 129.99
C ALA A 58 86.21 43.02 129.15
N SER A 59 85.49 44.15 129.19
CA SER A 59 84.29 44.34 128.36
C SER A 59 84.60 44.38 126.87
N VAL A 60 85.74 44.97 126.49
CA VAL A 60 86.21 45.03 125.09
C VAL A 60 86.58 43.62 124.61
N TRP A 61 87.29 42.83 125.41
CA TRP A 61 87.62 41.44 125.08
C TRP A 61 86.37 40.59 124.86
N LYS A 62 85.34 40.76 125.69
CA LYS A 62 84.07 40.07 125.50
C LYS A 62 83.41 40.44 124.16
N LYS A 63 83.32 41.73 123.85
CA LYS A 63 82.78 42.21 122.57
C LYS A 63 83.58 41.70 121.38
N LEU A 64 84.91 41.62 121.50
CA LEU A 64 85.78 41.10 120.45
C LEU A 64 85.47 39.63 120.17
N GLY A 65 85.32 38.80 121.22
CA GLY A 65 84.92 37.40 121.05
C GLY A 65 83.53 37.22 120.43
N ASP A 66 82.57 38.10 120.75
CA ASP A 66 81.25 38.10 120.10
C ASP A 66 81.37 38.44 118.60
N ILE A 67 82.19 39.43 118.25
CA ILE A 67 82.48 39.80 116.84
C ILE A 67 83.15 38.65 116.10
N GLU A 68 84.15 38.00 116.68
CA GLU A 68 84.83 36.84 116.09
C GLU A 68 83.84 35.69 115.80
N ASN A 69 82.90 35.44 116.71
CA ASN A 69 81.84 34.45 116.51
C ASN A 69 80.88 34.84 115.37
N GLU A 70 80.47 36.11 115.29
CA GLU A 70 79.62 36.59 114.19
C GLU A 70 80.34 36.52 112.84
N ILE A 71 81.63 36.87 112.78
CA ILE A 71 82.47 36.70 111.59
C ILE A 71 82.50 35.22 111.17
N GLY A 72 82.67 34.29 112.11
CA GLY A 72 82.62 32.86 111.83
C GLY A 72 81.26 32.36 111.31
N LYS A 73 80.15 32.99 111.70
CA LYS A 73 78.83 32.72 111.13
C LYS A 73 78.71 33.26 109.71
N ILE A 74 79.20 34.48 109.46
CA ILE A 74 79.20 35.10 108.12
C ILE A 74 79.97 34.25 107.13
N TYR A 75 81.16 33.76 107.50
CA TYR A 75 81.94 32.87 106.62
C TYR A 75 81.20 31.57 106.26
N ARG A 76 80.48 30.96 107.22
CA ARG A 76 79.67 29.77 106.95
C ARG A 76 78.51 30.05 106.00
N LEU A 77 77.82 31.19 106.17
CA LEU A 77 76.74 31.61 105.26
C LEU A 77 77.27 31.91 103.86
N LEU A 78 78.45 32.53 103.76
CA LEU A 78 79.10 32.82 102.48
C LEU A 78 79.45 31.54 101.71
N GLU A 79 79.92 30.52 102.42
CA GLU A 79 80.21 29.19 101.86
C GLU A 79 78.91 28.49 101.37
N GLU A 80 77.83 28.55 102.16
CA GLU A 80 76.53 27.99 101.76
C GLU A 80 75.95 28.72 100.52
N HIS A 81 76.03 30.04 100.50
CA HIS A 81 75.60 30.84 99.35
C HIS A 81 76.44 30.55 98.10
N SER A 82 77.76 30.37 98.23
CA SER A 82 78.62 30.00 97.11
C SER A 82 78.21 28.66 96.50
N LYS A 83 77.92 27.65 97.33
CA LYS A 83 77.42 26.35 96.86
C LYS A 83 76.07 26.46 96.15
N ARG A 84 75.12 27.24 96.71
CA ARG A 84 73.82 27.50 96.07
C ARG A 84 73.96 28.20 94.72
N ILE A 85 74.89 29.16 94.60
CA ILE A 85 75.16 29.86 93.34
C ILE A 85 75.69 28.87 92.30
N GLU A 86 76.59 27.96 92.68
CA GLU A 86 77.11 26.93 91.78
C GLU A 86 76.02 25.95 91.30
N GLU A 87 75.13 25.53 92.21
CA GLU A 87 73.96 24.70 91.86
C GLU A 87 72.98 25.42 90.92
N LEU A 88 72.71 26.69 91.18
CA LEU A 88 71.86 27.52 90.31
C LEU A 88 72.50 27.68 88.92
N ALA A 89 73.81 27.88 88.84
CA ALA A 89 74.53 27.96 87.57
C ALA A 89 74.40 26.65 86.76
N LYS A 90 74.54 25.49 87.42
CA LYS A 90 74.33 24.18 86.78
C LYS A 90 72.90 24.01 86.25
N ARG A 91 71.89 24.42 87.03
CA ARG A 91 70.47 24.37 86.60
C ARG A 91 70.18 25.30 85.43
N VAL A 92 70.79 26.48 85.39
CA VAL A 92 70.66 27.41 84.26
C VAL A 92 71.25 26.82 82.99
N GLU A 93 72.40 26.15 83.09
CA GLU A 93 73.03 25.45 81.97
C GLU A 93 72.14 24.29 81.45
N GLU A 94 71.56 23.49 82.34
CA GLU A 94 70.61 22.43 81.96
C GLU A 94 69.36 22.98 81.28
N HIS A 95 68.76 24.04 81.83
CA HIS A 95 67.61 24.70 81.21
C HIS A 95 67.96 25.27 79.83
N SER A 96 69.17 25.78 79.64
CA SER A 96 69.63 26.30 78.34
C SER A 96 69.69 25.19 77.29
N LYS A 97 70.20 24.00 77.66
CA LYS A 97 70.22 22.82 76.77
C LYS A 97 68.81 22.35 76.40
N ILE A 98 67.89 22.30 77.37
CA ILE A 98 66.48 21.94 77.11
C ILE A 98 65.84 22.96 76.15
N LEU A 99 66.13 24.25 76.31
CA LEU A 99 65.59 25.29 75.44
C LEU A 99 66.10 25.14 74.00
N GLU A 100 67.36 24.73 73.83
CA GLU A 100 67.94 24.47 72.50
C GLU A 100 67.30 23.24 71.84
N GLU A 101 67.05 22.17 72.59
CA GLU A 101 66.32 20.98 72.10
C GLU A 101 64.88 21.32 71.70
N HIS A 102 64.16 22.09 72.53
CA HIS A 102 62.82 22.57 72.18
C HIS A 102 62.83 23.43 70.92
N SER A 103 63.84 24.29 70.75
CA SER A 103 63.99 25.12 69.55
C SER A 103 64.16 24.27 68.29
N LYS A 104 65.03 23.23 68.34
CA LYS A 104 65.20 22.27 67.24
C LYS A 104 63.90 21.54 66.91
N ARG A 105 63.17 21.10 67.94
CA ARG A 105 61.90 20.38 67.77
C ARG A 105 60.80 21.27 67.16
N ILE A 106 60.77 22.55 67.53
CA ILE A 106 59.86 23.54 66.91
C ILE A 106 60.21 23.71 65.43
N GLU A 107 61.49 23.81 65.07
CA GLU A 107 61.90 23.93 63.67
C GLU A 107 61.49 22.71 62.84
N GLU A 108 61.66 21.49 63.37
CA GLU A 108 61.18 20.26 62.72
C GLU A 108 59.66 20.22 62.56
N LEU A 109 58.91 20.62 63.59
CA LEU A 109 57.45 20.70 63.51
C LEU A 109 57.00 21.70 62.46
N THR A 110 57.65 22.86 62.35
CA THR A 110 57.37 23.86 61.31
C THR A 110 57.58 23.28 59.92
N LYS A 111 58.70 22.58 59.68
CA LYS A 111 58.95 21.90 58.39
C LYS A 111 57.88 20.86 58.05
N ARG A 112 57.43 20.08 59.03
CA ARG A 112 56.35 19.10 58.85
C ARG A 112 55.00 19.75 58.54
N VAL A 113 54.70 20.88 59.16
CA VAL A 113 53.49 21.65 58.86
C VAL A 113 53.53 22.17 57.43
N GLU A 114 54.66 22.72 56.98
CA GLU A 114 54.83 23.17 55.58
C GLU A 114 54.67 22.02 54.57
N GLU A 115 55.21 20.84 54.87
CA GLU A 115 55.05 19.65 54.03
C GLU A 115 53.58 19.21 53.95
N HIS A 116 52.90 19.13 55.09
CA HIS A 116 51.46 18.82 55.13
C HIS A 116 50.63 19.85 54.35
N SER A 117 50.97 21.14 54.44
CA SER A 117 50.31 22.19 53.65
C SER A 117 50.48 21.98 52.14
N ARG A 118 51.67 21.58 51.67
CA ARG A 118 51.89 21.25 50.25
C ARG A 118 51.08 20.05 49.80
N ILE A 119 51.02 18.99 50.61
CA ILE A 119 50.21 17.79 50.32
C ILE A 119 48.73 18.16 50.22
N LEU A 120 48.22 18.99 51.13
CA LEU A 120 46.84 19.48 51.10
C LEU A 120 46.53 20.27 49.81
N GLU A 121 47.47 21.09 49.34
CA GLU A 121 47.31 21.84 48.09
C GLU A 121 47.28 20.91 46.88
N GLU A 122 48.13 19.87 46.84
CA GLU A 122 48.12 18.85 45.79
C GLU A 122 46.82 18.05 45.78
N HIS A 123 46.36 17.62 46.96
CA HIS A 123 45.07 16.94 47.11
C HIS A 123 43.91 17.80 46.62
N SER A 124 43.93 19.11 46.93
CA SER A 124 42.90 20.05 46.47
C SER A 124 42.88 20.15 44.94
N LYS A 125 44.05 20.28 44.29
CA LYS A 125 44.16 20.28 42.82
C LYS A 125 43.64 18.98 42.20
N ARG A 126 43.91 17.83 42.83
CA ARG A 126 43.44 16.53 42.36
C ARG A 126 41.92 16.38 42.50
N ILE A 127 41.33 16.93 43.55
CA ILE A 127 39.87 16.97 43.74
C ILE A 127 39.20 17.84 42.66
N GLU A 128 39.78 19.00 42.33
CA GLU A 128 39.28 19.86 41.24
C GLU A 128 39.34 19.12 39.88
N GLU A 129 40.43 18.42 39.59
CA GLU A 129 40.55 17.63 38.36
C GLU A 129 39.51 16.51 38.29
N LEU A 130 39.32 15.77 39.40
CA LEU A 130 38.29 14.72 39.47
C LEU A 130 36.89 15.29 39.28
N THR A 131 36.61 16.46 39.86
CA THR A 131 35.33 17.15 39.68
C THR A 131 35.07 17.47 38.21
N ARG A 132 36.06 18.03 37.51
CA ARG A 132 35.95 18.30 36.07
C ARG A 132 35.72 17.03 35.24
N ARG A 133 36.41 15.93 35.56
CA ARG A 133 36.22 14.64 34.88
C ARG A 133 34.81 14.08 35.09
N VAL A 134 34.26 14.23 36.30
CA VAL A 134 32.87 13.82 36.61
C VAL A 134 31.87 14.65 35.81
N GLU A 135 32.06 15.98 35.71
CA GLU A 135 31.22 16.85 34.89
C GLU A 135 31.26 16.48 33.40
N GLU A 136 32.44 16.16 32.86
CA GLU A 136 32.60 15.71 31.48
C GLU A 136 31.90 14.36 31.23
N LEU A 137 32.04 13.40 32.15
CA LEU A 137 31.34 12.12 32.08
C LEU A 137 29.82 12.31 32.12
N ALA A 138 29.31 13.22 32.96
CA ALA A 138 27.88 13.52 33.02
C ALA A 138 27.36 14.07 31.67
N LYS A 139 28.10 14.98 31.02
CA LYS A 139 27.76 15.49 29.68
C LYS A 139 27.73 14.38 28.63
N ARG A 140 28.73 13.49 28.63
CA ARG A 140 28.77 12.34 27.70
C ARG A 140 27.62 11.37 27.91
N ILE A 141 27.20 11.14 29.16
CA ILE A 141 26.02 10.31 29.48
C ILE A 141 24.75 10.96 28.91
N GLU A 142 24.60 12.28 29.02
CA GLU A 142 23.45 12.99 28.46
C GLU A 142 23.42 12.92 26.93
N GLU A 143 24.57 13.08 26.26
CA GLU A 143 24.69 12.90 24.81
C GLU A 143 24.32 11.49 24.36
N HIS A 144 24.85 10.47 25.04
CA HIS A 144 24.49 9.07 24.77
C HIS A 144 22.99 8.80 24.97
N SER A 145 22.37 9.45 25.97
CA SER A 145 20.93 9.32 26.23
C SER A 145 20.11 9.90 25.08
N LYS A 146 20.51 11.04 24.52
CA LYS A 146 19.87 11.64 23.33
C LYS A 146 19.99 10.75 22.10
N ILE A 147 21.17 10.15 21.87
CA ILE A 147 21.39 9.20 20.77
C ILE A 147 20.49 7.96 20.91
N LEU A 148 20.34 7.43 22.13
CA LEU A 148 19.45 6.30 22.41
C LEU A 148 17.98 6.64 22.14
N GLU A 149 17.54 7.85 22.46
CA GLU A 149 16.18 8.32 22.15
C GLU A 149 15.95 8.41 20.63
N GLU A 150 16.91 8.95 19.87
CA GLU A 150 16.84 8.98 18.40
C GLU A 150 16.81 7.59 17.78
N HIS A 151 17.65 6.66 18.27
CA HIS A 151 17.61 5.27 17.82
C HIS A 151 16.26 4.61 18.10
N SER A 152 15.67 4.87 19.27
CA SER A 152 14.35 4.35 19.64
C SER A 152 13.26 4.83 18.67
N LYS A 153 13.28 6.14 18.31
CA LYS A 153 12.35 6.71 17.31
C LYS A 153 12.53 6.06 15.94
N ARG A 154 13.77 5.87 15.48
CA ARG A 154 14.07 5.19 14.20
C ARG A 154 13.58 3.75 14.17
N ILE A 155 13.72 3.01 15.29
CA ILE A 155 13.20 1.64 15.41
C ILE A 155 11.67 1.63 15.28
N GLU A 156 10.98 2.57 15.92
CA GLU A 156 9.51 2.69 15.81
C GLU A 156 9.07 2.99 14.37
N GLU A 157 9.76 3.89 13.67
CA GLU A 157 9.50 4.19 12.25
C GLU A 157 9.75 2.97 11.35
N LEU A 158 10.83 2.22 11.59
CA LEU A 158 11.11 0.98 10.85
C LEU A 158 10.01 -0.07 11.09
N ALA A 159 9.53 -0.22 12.33
CA ALA A 159 8.44 -1.12 12.66
C ALA A 159 7.16 -0.76 11.88
N LYS A 160 6.80 0.54 11.81
CA LYS A 160 5.66 1.02 11.01
C LYS A 160 5.82 0.71 9.52
N ARG A 161 7.02 0.88 8.95
CA ARG A 161 7.29 0.53 7.55
C ARG A 161 7.17 -0.97 7.28
N VAL A 162 7.60 -1.81 8.22
CA VAL A 162 7.45 -3.28 8.12
C VAL A 162 5.97 -3.68 8.13
N GLU A 163 5.16 -3.04 8.99
CA GLU A 163 3.70 -3.22 9.02
C GLU A 163 3.05 -2.85 7.67
N GLU A 164 3.43 -1.70 7.10
CA GLU A 164 2.94 -1.25 5.78
C GLU A 164 3.32 -2.23 4.67
N HIS A 165 4.58 -2.67 4.62
CA HIS A 165 5.03 -3.67 3.65
C HIS A 165 4.27 -4.99 3.80
N SER A 166 3.94 -5.39 5.03
CA SER A 166 3.16 -6.61 5.28
C SER A 166 1.75 -6.50 4.71
N LYS A 167 1.09 -5.33 4.87
CA LYS A 167 -0.22 -5.06 4.25
C LYS A 167 -0.18 -5.10 2.73
N ILE A 168 0.84 -4.48 2.13
CA ILE A 168 1.04 -4.51 0.66
C ILE A 168 1.21 -5.96 0.17
N LEU A 169 1.97 -6.79 0.89
CA LEU A 169 2.16 -8.19 0.55
C LEU A 169 0.85 -8.99 0.63
N GLU A 170 -0.01 -8.70 1.61
CA GLU A 170 -1.33 -9.31 1.72
C GLU A 170 -2.24 -8.92 0.54
N GLU A 171 -2.23 -7.65 0.13
CA GLU A 171 -2.97 -7.17 -1.05
C GLU A 171 -2.47 -7.84 -2.34
N HIS A 172 -1.14 -7.93 -2.52
CA HIS A 172 -0.55 -8.65 -3.65
C HIS A 172 -0.98 -10.12 -3.67
N SER A 173 -1.01 -10.78 -2.50
CA SER A 173 -1.43 -12.18 -2.39
C SER A 173 -2.89 -12.35 -2.82
N LYS A 174 -3.80 -11.47 -2.38
CA LYS A 174 -5.21 -11.45 -2.82
C LYS A 174 -5.33 -11.27 -4.33
N ARG A 175 -4.57 -10.34 -4.91
CA ARG A 175 -4.57 -10.08 -6.35
C ARG A 175 -4.05 -11.27 -7.17
N ILE A 176 -3.05 -11.98 -6.66
CA ILE A 176 -2.55 -13.22 -7.29
C ILE A 176 -3.65 -14.30 -7.26
N GLU A 177 -4.38 -14.45 -6.16
CA GLU A 177 -5.49 -15.40 -6.06
C GLU A 177 -6.61 -15.08 -7.07
N GLU A 178 -6.98 -13.80 -7.22
CA GLU A 178 -7.96 -13.35 -8.22
C GLU A 178 -7.48 -13.62 -9.65
N LEU A 179 -6.23 -13.32 -9.96
CA LEU A 179 -5.65 -13.61 -11.28
C LEU A 179 -5.65 -15.11 -11.57
N THR A 180 -5.35 -15.93 -10.56
CA THR A 180 -5.38 -17.40 -10.69
C THR A 180 -6.80 -17.87 -11.05
N LYS A 181 -7.83 -17.39 -10.36
CA LYS A 181 -9.24 -17.70 -10.67
C LYS A 181 -9.63 -17.29 -12.10
N ARG A 182 -9.18 -16.11 -12.56
CA ARG A 182 -9.43 -15.65 -13.94
C ARG A 182 -8.74 -16.53 -14.98
N VAL A 183 -7.53 -17.00 -14.70
CA VAL A 183 -6.81 -17.93 -15.59
C VAL A 183 -7.55 -19.28 -15.68
N GLU A 184 -8.06 -19.79 -14.56
CA GLU A 184 -8.89 -21.00 -14.54
C GLU A 184 -10.18 -20.83 -15.36
N GLU A 185 -10.86 -19.68 -15.22
CA GLU A 185 -12.06 -19.36 -16.00
C GLU A 185 -11.77 -19.29 -17.51
N HIS A 186 -10.72 -18.57 -17.91
CA HIS A 186 -10.29 -18.53 -19.32
C HIS A 186 -9.94 -19.92 -19.85
N SER A 187 -9.33 -20.77 -19.03
CA SER A 187 -9.01 -22.15 -19.41
C SER A 187 -10.28 -22.97 -19.69
N ARG A 188 -11.33 -22.81 -18.88
CA ARG A 188 -12.65 -23.45 -19.12
C ARG A 188 -13.31 -22.95 -20.41
N ILE A 189 -13.27 -21.63 -20.66
CA ILE A 189 -13.82 -21.04 -21.89
C ILE A 189 -13.09 -21.59 -23.12
N LEU A 190 -11.76 -21.73 -23.07
CA LEU A 190 -10.97 -22.32 -24.15
C LEU A 190 -11.33 -23.79 -24.40
N GLU A 191 -11.60 -24.55 -23.34
CA GLU A 191 -12.05 -25.94 -23.47
C GLU A 191 -13.44 -26.02 -24.15
N GLU A 192 -14.38 -25.14 -23.78
CA GLU A 192 -15.70 -25.05 -24.42
C GLU A 192 -15.59 -24.65 -25.90
N HIS A 193 -14.78 -23.65 -26.21
CA HIS A 193 -14.50 -23.23 -27.59
C HIS A 193 -13.92 -24.39 -28.42
N SER A 194 -13.00 -25.17 -27.84
CA SER A 194 -12.42 -26.35 -28.50
C SER A 194 -13.48 -27.39 -28.83
N LYS A 195 -14.37 -27.72 -27.88
CA LYS A 195 -15.51 -28.63 -28.11
C LYS A 195 -16.45 -28.12 -29.21
N ARG A 196 -16.72 -26.81 -29.24
CA ARG A 196 -17.57 -26.20 -30.27
C ARG A 196 -16.92 -26.23 -31.65
N ILE A 197 -15.60 -26.05 -31.74
CA ILE A 197 -14.85 -26.21 -32.99
C ILE A 197 -14.92 -27.65 -33.50
N GLU A 198 -14.76 -28.64 -32.62
CA GLU A 198 -14.92 -30.05 -32.98
C GLU A 198 -16.33 -30.35 -33.52
N GLU A 199 -17.38 -29.82 -32.87
CA GLU A 199 -18.76 -29.99 -33.34
C GLU A 199 -18.98 -29.33 -34.72
N LEU A 200 -18.50 -28.10 -34.90
CA LEU A 200 -18.58 -27.42 -36.20
C LEU A 200 -17.83 -28.19 -37.29
N THR A 201 -16.67 -28.75 -36.98
CA THR A 201 -15.90 -29.58 -37.90
C THR A 201 -16.71 -30.79 -38.36
N ARG A 202 -17.36 -31.51 -37.42
CA ARG A 202 -18.24 -32.64 -37.75
C ARG A 202 -19.43 -32.22 -38.63
N ARG A 203 -20.04 -31.06 -38.34
CA ARG A 203 -21.15 -30.54 -39.16
C ARG A 203 -20.68 -30.19 -40.58
N VAL A 204 -19.49 -29.63 -40.73
CA VAL A 204 -18.90 -29.34 -42.05
C VAL A 204 -18.65 -30.64 -42.82
N GLU A 205 -18.11 -31.69 -42.18
CA GLU A 205 -17.94 -33.01 -42.78
C GLU A 205 -19.27 -33.63 -43.22
N GLU A 206 -20.32 -33.51 -42.41
CA GLU A 206 -21.67 -33.99 -42.75
C GLU A 206 -22.26 -33.23 -43.94
N LEU A 207 -22.13 -31.89 -43.96
CA LEU A 207 -22.55 -31.07 -45.09
C LEU A 207 -21.80 -31.43 -46.37
N ALA A 208 -20.49 -31.70 -46.29
CA ALA A 208 -19.70 -32.14 -47.44
C ALA A 208 -20.22 -33.48 -48.01
N LYS A 209 -20.56 -34.45 -47.15
CA LYS A 209 -21.19 -35.72 -47.58
C LYS A 209 -22.54 -35.50 -48.26
N ARG A 210 -23.39 -34.64 -47.69
CA ARG A 210 -24.70 -34.30 -48.27
C ARG A 210 -24.57 -33.62 -49.63
N ILE A 211 -23.56 -32.76 -49.81
CA ILE A 211 -23.26 -32.14 -51.11
C ILE A 211 -22.87 -33.23 -52.11
N GLU A 212 -22.02 -34.18 -51.73
CA GLU A 212 -21.63 -35.30 -52.60
C GLU A 212 -22.84 -36.17 -53.02
N GLU A 213 -23.75 -36.46 -52.08
CA GLU A 213 -25.01 -37.17 -52.36
C GLU A 213 -25.90 -36.38 -53.32
N HIS A 214 -26.08 -35.08 -53.07
CA HIS A 214 -26.84 -34.21 -53.98
C HIS A 214 -26.22 -34.15 -55.38
N SER A 215 -24.89 -34.14 -55.50
CA SER A 215 -24.19 -34.20 -56.79
C SER A 215 -24.50 -35.51 -57.54
N LYS A 216 -24.52 -36.66 -56.85
CA LYS A 216 -24.91 -37.95 -57.45
C LYS A 216 -26.37 -37.95 -57.93
N ILE A 217 -27.29 -37.42 -57.13
CA ILE A 217 -28.70 -37.27 -57.51
C ILE A 217 -28.83 -36.37 -58.74
N LEU A 218 -28.08 -35.26 -58.79
CA LEU A 218 -28.10 -34.34 -59.92
C LEU A 218 -27.63 -35.05 -61.21
N GLU A 219 -26.58 -35.87 -61.13
CA GLU A 219 -26.10 -36.67 -62.26
C GLU A 219 -27.15 -37.68 -62.74
N GLU A 220 -27.86 -38.32 -61.82
CA GLU A 220 -28.97 -39.23 -62.15
C GLU A 220 -30.14 -38.48 -62.82
N HIS A 221 -30.51 -37.30 -62.29
CA HIS A 221 -31.51 -36.44 -62.91
C HIS A 221 -31.10 -36.02 -64.32
N SER A 222 -29.84 -35.64 -64.54
CA SER A 222 -29.32 -35.33 -65.87
C SER A 222 -29.47 -36.50 -66.85
N LYS A 223 -29.15 -37.74 -66.43
CA LYS A 223 -29.36 -38.96 -67.25
C LYS A 223 -30.83 -39.18 -67.58
N ARG A 224 -31.73 -39.06 -66.59
CA ARG A 224 -33.18 -39.19 -66.82
C ARG A 224 -33.72 -38.13 -67.77
N ILE A 225 -33.26 -36.88 -67.68
CA ILE A 225 -33.63 -35.81 -68.62
C ILE A 225 -33.19 -36.17 -70.05
N GLU A 226 -31.99 -36.71 -70.22
CA GLU A 226 -31.50 -37.16 -71.52
C GLU A 226 -32.38 -38.28 -72.11
N GLU A 227 -32.77 -39.25 -71.29
CA GLU A 227 -33.69 -40.35 -71.67
C GLU A 227 -35.07 -39.83 -72.05
N LEU A 228 -35.64 -38.94 -71.24
CA LEU A 228 -36.92 -38.25 -71.52
C LEU A 228 -36.85 -37.47 -72.84
N THR A 229 -35.75 -36.78 -73.10
CA THR A 229 -35.53 -36.05 -74.35
C THR A 229 -35.52 -37.00 -75.55
N LYS A 230 -34.84 -38.14 -75.45
CA LYS A 230 -34.84 -39.19 -76.50
C LYS A 230 -36.25 -39.76 -76.71
N ALA A 231 -36.99 -40.02 -75.64
CA ALA A 231 -38.37 -40.52 -75.71
C ALA A 231 -39.31 -39.49 -76.37
N PHE A 232 -39.18 -38.21 -76.02
CA PHE A 232 -39.95 -37.12 -76.61
C PHE A 232 -39.68 -36.97 -78.11
N LEU A 233 -38.42 -37.08 -78.54
CA LEU A 233 -38.08 -37.07 -79.97
C LEU A 233 -38.72 -38.23 -80.73
N LYS A 234 -38.73 -39.45 -80.16
CA LYS A 234 -39.41 -40.61 -80.77
C LYS A 234 -40.93 -40.39 -80.87
N LEU A 235 -41.53 -39.83 -79.82
CA LEU A 235 -42.97 -39.51 -79.81
C LEU A 235 -43.30 -38.47 -80.89
N LYS A 236 -42.48 -37.42 -81.02
CA LYS A 236 -42.64 -36.38 -82.05
C LYS A 236 -42.68 -36.99 -83.47
N VAL A 237 -41.70 -37.83 -83.81
CA VAL A 237 -41.65 -38.52 -85.11
C VAL A 237 -42.89 -39.40 -85.34
N SER A 238 -43.33 -40.13 -84.32
CA SER A 238 -44.52 -40.98 -84.40
C SER A 238 -45.79 -40.14 -84.65
N PHE A 239 -45.90 -38.99 -83.97
CA PHE A 239 -47.03 -38.08 -84.10
C PHE A 239 -47.13 -37.44 -85.49
N GLU A 240 -46.01 -36.99 -86.06
CA GLU A 240 -45.95 -36.46 -87.43
C GLU A 240 -46.40 -37.48 -88.48
N SER A 241 -46.06 -38.77 -88.27
CA SER A 241 -46.49 -39.85 -89.16
C SER A 241 -48.00 -40.13 -89.07
N PHE A 242 -48.60 -39.98 -87.88
CA PHE A 242 -50.03 -40.19 -87.65
C PHE A 242 -50.87 -39.11 -88.33
N THR A 243 -50.52 -37.84 -88.16
CA THR A 243 -51.28 -36.71 -88.74
C THR A 243 -51.29 -36.76 -90.27
N SER A 244 -50.17 -37.15 -90.88
CA SER A 244 -50.04 -37.31 -92.33
C SER A 244 -50.99 -38.37 -92.91
N ARG A 245 -51.20 -39.49 -92.20
CA ARG A 245 -52.08 -40.58 -92.67
C ARG A 245 -53.57 -40.30 -92.45
N ALA A 246 -53.91 -39.67 -91.33
CA ALA A 246 -55.30 -39.37 -90.97
C ALA A 246 -55.96 -38.37 -91.95
N GLY A 247 -55.22 -37.35 -92.42
CA GLY A 247 -55.76 -36.33 -93.30
C GLY A 247 -56.27 -36.85 -94.66
N ILE A 248 -55.54 -37.78 -95.28
CA ILE A 248 -55.87 -38.33 -96.61
C ILE A 248 -57.18 -39.15 -96.57
N HIS A 249 -57.38 -39.95 -95.52
CA HIS A 249 -58.57 -40.80 -95.42
C HIS A 249 -59.85 -39.97 -95.23
N VAL A 250 -59.82 -38.94 -94.39
CA VAL A 250 -60.98 -38.08 -94.12
C VAL A 250 -61.49 -37.37 -95.37
N GLN A 251 -60.58 -36.89 -96.23
CA GLN A 251 -60.95 -36.18 -97.45
C GLN A 251 -61.65 -37.09 -98.49
N ARG A 252 -61.23 -38.36 -98.59
CA ARG A 252 -61.84 -39.34 -99.49
C ARG A 252 -63.28 -39.66 -99.08
N THR A 253 -63.51 -39.95 -97.80
CA THR A 253 -64.84 -40.26 -97.26
C THR A 253 -65.84 -39.13 -97.54
N LEU A 254 -65.40 -37.87 -97.41
CA LEU A 254 -66.28 -36.72 -97.63
C LEU A 254 -66.76 -36.59 -99.08
N MET A 255 -65.89 -36.91 -100.04
CA MET A 255 -66.21 -36.83 -101.47
C MET A 255 -67.12 -37.97 -101.94
N GLU A 256 -66.99 -39.15 -101.35
CA GLU A 256 -67.91 -40.26 -101.61
C GLU A 256 -69.31 -39.95 -101.09
N LEU A 257 -69.42 -39.47 -99.85
CA LEU A 257 -70.68 -38.99 -99.26
C LEU A 257 -71.34 -37.90 -100.11
N TYR A 258 -70.56 -36.96 -100.63
CA TYR A 258 -71.08 -35.90 -101.49
C TYR A 258 -71.63 -36.43 -102.82
N LYS A 259 -70.96 -37.39 -103.45
CA LYS A 259 -71.45 -38.01 -104.69
C LYS A 259 -72.71 -38.85 -104.45
N GLU A 260 -72.78 -39.59 -103.35
CA GLU A 260 -73.98 -40.35 -102.99
C GLU A 260 -75.15 -39.43 -102.66
N ALA A 261 -74.89 -38.36 -101.90
CA ALA A 261 -75.86 -37.32 -101.57
C ALA A 261 -76.55 -36.75 -102.82
N LEU A 262 -75.77 -36.37 -103.82
CA LEU A 262 -76.28 -35.83 -105.07
C LEU A 262 -77.18 -36.85 -105.79
N LYS A 263 -76.71 -38.11 -105.93
CA LYS A 263 -77.44 -39.18 -106.60
C LYS A 263 -78.76 -39.54 -105.92
N LEU A 264 -78.77 -39.69 -104.59
CA LEU A 264 -79.97 -40.04 -103.81
C LEU A 264 -81.10 -39.02 -103.98
N HIS A 265 -80.77 -37.76 -104.20
CA HIS A 265 -81.74 -36.72 -104.41
C HIS A 265 -82.06 -36.49 -105.89
N GLY A 266 -81.60 -37.35 -106.80
CA GLY A 266 -81.88 -37.26 -108.22
C GLY A 266 -81.11 -36.12 -108.91
N VAL A 267 -79.97 -35.69 -108.36
CA VAL A 267 -79.02 -34.81 -109.02
C VAL A 267 -77.88 -35.64 -109.59
N ASP A 268 -77.64 -35.53 -110.89
CA ASP A 268 -76.42 -36.07 -111.47
C ASP A 268 -75.21 -35.24 -111.00
N PRO A 269 -74.19 -35.83 -110.36
CA PRO A 269 -73.04 -35.09 -109.85
C PRO A 269 -72.30 -34.25 -110.89
N SER A 270 -72.26 -34.68 -112.17
CA SER A 270 -71.68 -33.89 -113.26
C SER A 270 -72.49 -32.64 -113.62
N SER A 271 -73.76 -32.58 -113.20
CA SER A 271 -74.66 -31.47 -113.48
C SER A 271 -74.66 -30.40 -112.37
N VAL A 272 -73.97 -30.64 -111.25
CA VAL A 272 -73.76 -29.62 -110.22
C VAL A 272 -72.76 -28.59 -110.73
N LYS A 273 -73.16 -27.32 -110.70
CA LYS A 273 -72.29 -26.21 -111.07
C LYS A 273 -71.67 -25.63 -109.79
N HIS A 274 -70.34 -25.58 -109.77
CA HIS A 274 -69.61 -24.68 -108.90
C HIS A 274 -69.69 -23.28 -109.51
N GLY A 275 -70.23 -22.33 -108.77
CA GLY A 275 -70.35 -20.96 -109.24
C GLY A 275 -70.41 -19.97 -108.10
N TYR A 276 -70.72 -18.72 -108.42
CA TYR A 276 -70.83 -17.66 -107.45
C TYR A 276 -72.21 -17.03 -107.49
N ILE A 277 -72.81 -16.83 -106.31
CA ILE A 277 -73.98 -15.98 -106.15
C ILE A 277 -73.51 -14.63 -105.63
N VAL A 278 -73.96 -13.56 -106.28
CA VAL A 278 -73.68 -12.18 -105.87
C VAL A 278 -74.89 -11.61 -105.16
N ASP A 279 -74.67 -11.03 -103.98
CA ASP A 279 -75.68 -10.30 -103.22
C ASP A 279 -75.92 -8.90 -103.81
N GLU A 280 -76.87 -8.78 -104.74
CA GLU A 280 -77.12 -7.53 -105.47
C GLU A 280 -77.98 -6.52 -104.69
N VAL A 281 -78.77 -7.00 -103.71
CA VAL A 281 -79.71 -6.17 -102.94
C VAL A 281 -79.18 -5.83 -101.54
N GLY A 282 -78.14 -6.52 -101.07
CA GLY A 282 -77.54 -6.29 -99.76
C GLY A 282 -78.20 -7.08 -98.62
N VAL A 283 -78.52 -8.36 -98.85
CA VAL A 283 -78.99 -9.28 -97.79
C VAL A 283 -77.96 -9.44 -96.66
N ILE A 284 -76.68 -9.47 -97.01
CA ILE A 284 -75.54 -9.35 -96.08
C ILE A 284 -74.73 -8.12 -96.40
N GLU A 285 -74.23 -8.02 -97.64
CA GLU A 285 -73.29 -7.00 -98.06
C GLU A 285 -73.36 -6.87 -99.58
N LYS A 286 -73.87 -5.73 -100.05
CA LYS A 286 -74.12 -5.49 -101.47
C LYS A 286 -72.82 -5.65 -102.28
N GLY A 287 -72.80 -6.57 -103.23
CA GLY A 287 -71.67 -6.90 -104.11
C GLY A 287 -70.83 -8.10 -103.68
N ARG A 288 -71.05 -8.67 -102.49
CA ARG A 288 -70.30 -9.83 -102.01
C ARG A 288 -70.62 -11.08 -102.84
N LYS A 289 -69.56 -11.81 -103.22
CA LYS A 289 -69.65 -13.08 -103.95
C LYS A 289 -69.57 -14.26 -102.97
N PHE A 290 -70.48 -15.21 -103.10
CA PHE A 290 -70.48 -16.45 -102.33
C PHE A 290 -70.29 -17.61 -103.28
N GLU A 291 -69.23 -18.38 -103.07
CA GLU A 291 -69.04 -19.65 -103.77
C GLU A 291 -70.14 -20.62 -103.34
N VAL A 292 -70.77 -21.24 -104.33
CA VAL A 292 -71.87 -22.16 -104.11
C VAL A 292 -71.83 -23.31 -105.08
N ASP A 293 -72.25 -24.45 -104.55
CA ASP A 293 -72.61 -25.60 -105.32
C ASP A 293 -74.09 -25.58 -105.53
N PHE A 294 -74.51 -25.55 -106.79
CA PHE A 294 -75.93 -25.56 -107.08
C PHE A 294 -76.27 -26.37 -108.32
N TYR A 295 -77.48 -26.91 -108.28
CA TYR A 295 -78.12 -27.59 -109.39
C TYR A 295 -79.44 -26.90 -109.68
N GLU A 296 -79.62 -26.41 -110.91
CA GLU A 296 -80.77 -25.62 -111.33
C GLU A 296 -81.55 -26.33 -112.43
N THR A 297 -82.86 -26.44 -112.25
CA THR A 297 -83.82 -26.93 -113.25
C THR A 297 -84.79 -25.80 -113.63
N ASN A 298 -85.77 -26.07 -114.48
CA ASN A 298 -86.78 -25.07 -114.86
C ASN A 298 -87.64 -24.63 -113.66
N ASP A 299 -87.89 -25.52 -112.69
CA ASP A 299 -88.83 -25.29 -111.59
C ASP A 299 -88.15 -25.09 -110.23
N GLU A 300 -86.90 -25.52 -110.05
CA GLU A 300 -86.20 -25.46 -108.74
C GLU A 300 -84.69 -25.23 -108.83
N ILE A 301 -84.13 -24.62 -107.78
CA ILE A 301 -82.68 -24.49 -107.52
C ILE A 301 -82.34 -25.27 -106.25
N ARG A 302 -81.34 -26.15 -106.32
CA ARG A 302 -80.82 -26.94 -105.20
C ARG A 302 -79.44 -26.44 -104.82
N LEU A 303 -79.26 -25.96 -103.60
CA LEU A 303 -77.99 -25.49 -103.03
C LEU A 303 -77.34 -26.59 -102.20
N PHE A 304 -76.03 -26.79 -102.35
CA PHE A 304 -75.24 -27.75 -101.58
C PHE A 304 -74.15 -27.03 -100.78
N GLU A 305 -73.91 -27.50 -99.56
CA GLU A 305 -72.79 -27.10 -98.70
C GLU A 305 -72.14 -28.37 -98.15
N VAL A 306 -70.82 -28.52 -98.33
CA VAL A 306 -70.07 -29.74 -97.97
C VAL A 306 -69.09 -29.45 -96.85
N LYS A 307 -69.20 -30.15 -95.71
CA LYS A 307 -68.31 -29.97 -94.55
C LYS A 307 -67.93 -31.29 -93.89
N ASN A 308 -66.70 -31.43 -93.37
CA ASN A 308 -66.33 -32.64 -92.61
C ASN A 308 -67.20 -32.82 -91.36
N LEU A 309 -67.36 -31.76 -90.57
CA LEU A 309 -68.29 -31.72 -89.45
C LEU A 309 -69.40 -30.72 -89.78
N GLY A 310 -70.65 -31.20 -89.80
CA GLY A 310 -71.81 -30.34 -89.92
C GLY A 310 -71.93 -29.44 -88.70
N ASP A 311 -71.86 -28.14 -88.91
CA ASP A 311 -71.89 -27.12 -87.87
C ASP A 311 -73.02 -26.12 -88.13
N THR A 312 -73.24 -25.25 -87.14
CA THR A 312 -74.24 -24.19 -87.25
C THR A 312 -73.90 -23.21 -88.37
N ASP A 313 -72.61 -22.98 -88.63
CA ASP A 313 -72.15 -22.07 -89.67
C ASP A 313 -72.55 -22.56 -91.07
N GLY A 314 -72.48 -23.87 -91.34
CA GLY A 314 -72.92 -24.43 -92.62
C GLY A 314 -74.42 -24.26 -92.86
N ILE A 315 -75.23 -24.37 -91.80
CA ILE A 315 -76.67 -24.09 -91.84
C ILE A 315 -76.91 -22.62 -92.21
N GLU A 316 -76.24 -21.71 -91.51
CA GLU A 316 -76.40 -20.27 -91.72
C GLU A 316 -75.95 -19.84 -93.11
N GLN A 317 -74.85 -20.42 -93.62
CA GLN A 317 -74.40 -20.18 -94.99
C GLN A 317 -75.44 -20.59 -96.03
N LEU A 318 -76.07 -21.78 -95.89
CA LEU A 318 -77.13 -22.21 -96.80
C LEU A 318 -78.34 -21.26 -96.77
N ILE A 319 -78.79 -20.86 -95.58
CA ILE A 319 -79.93 -19.95 -95.40
C ILE A 319 -79.67 -18.59 -96.05
N VAL A 320 -78.48 -18.04 -95.82
CA VAL A 320 -78.05 -16.78 -96.42
C VAL A 320 -78.08 -16.87 -97.95
N ARG A 321 -77.49 -17.93 -98.51
CA ARG A 321 -77.41 -18.13 -99.96
C ARG A 321 -78.81 -18.28 -100.58
N LYS A 322 -79.72 -18.97 -99.89
CA LYS A 322 -81.14 -19.05 -100.29
C LYS A 322 -81.80 -17.67 -100.32
N LYS A 323 -81.66 -16.86 -99.26
CA LYS A 323 -82.24 -15.50 -99.21
C LYS A 323 -81.72 -14.61 -100.34
N ILE A 324 -80.44 -14.70 -100.67
CA ILE A 324 -79.85 -13.95 -101.78
C ILE A 324 -80.49 -14.37 -103.11
N LEU A 325 -80.68 -15.67 -103.36
CA LEU A 325 -81.35 -16.14 -104.58
C LEU A 325 -82.82 -15.73 -104.64
N GLU A 326 -83.56 -15.79 -103.53
CA GLU A 326 -84.97 -15.35 -103.47
C GLU A 326 -85.08 -13.85 -103.77
N SER A 327 -84.12 -13.04 -103.29
CA SER A 327 -84.11 -11.60 -103.55
C SER A 327 -83.90 -11.23 -105.02
N LYS A 328 -83.37 -12.15 -105.84
CA LYS A 328 -83.24 -11.99 -107.30
C LYS A 328 -84.58 -12.17 -108.03
N GLY A 329 -85.69 -12.38 -107.31
CA GLY A 329 -87.03 -12.49 -107.88
C GLY A 329 -87.30 -13.82 -108.58
N THR A 330 -86.54 -14.87 -108.29
CA THR A 330 -86.76 -16.20 -108.87
C THR A 330 -88.09 -16.77 -108.40
N LYS A 331 -88.93 -17.21 -109.35
CA LYS A 331 -90.18 -17.95 -109.04
C LYS A 331 -89.91 -19.44 -108.77
N LYS A 332 -88.65 -19.89 -108.87
CA LYS A 332 -88.25 -21.28 -108.68
C LYS A 332 -88.18 -21.64 -107.20
N GLN A 333 -88.55 -22.87 -106.85
CA GLN A 333 -88.42 -23.37 -105.49
C GLN A 333 -86.95 -23.58 -105.13
N ILE A 334 -86.49 -23.09 -103.97
CA ILE A 334 -85.10 -23.28 -103.52
C ILE A 334 -85.01 -24.34 -102.43
N LYS A 335 -84.27 -25.42 -102.69
CA LYS A 335 -83.97 -26.50 -101.73
C LYS A 335 -82.52 -26.41 -101.28
N MET A 336 -82.27 -26.60 -99.99
CA MET A 336 -80.93 -26.52 -99.39
C MET A 336 -80.49 -27.90 -98.92
N TYR A 337 -79.25 -28.26 -99.19
CA TYR A 337 -78.64 -29.53 -98.87
C TYR A 337 -77.34 -29.32 -98.09
N LEU A 338 -77.26 -29.87 -96.88
CA LEU A 338 -76.02 -29.89 -96.09
C LEU A 338 -75.44 -31.29 -96.12
N VAL A 339 -74.28 -31.45 -96.74
CA VAL A 339 -73.58 -32.72 -96.87
C VAL A 339 -72.40 -32.74 -95.91
N CYS A 340 -72.32 -33.74 -95.04
CA CYS A 340 -71.22 -33.83 -94.09
C CYS A 340 -70.84 -35.26 -93.70
N ASN A 341 -69.61 -35.46 -93.20
CA ASN A 341 -69.21 -36.77 -92.71
C ASN A 341 -69.92 -37.07 -91.38
N SER A 342 -69.88 -36.12 -90.46
CA SER A 342 -70.55 -36.25 -89.17
C SER A 342 -71.28 -34.96 -88.82
N ILE A 343 -72.43 -35.04 -88.17
CA ILE A 343 -73.17 -33.86 -87.69
C ILE A 343 -73.69 -34.06 -86.27
N PRO A 344 -73.47 -33.13 -85.32
CA PRO A 344 -74.08 -33.22 -84.01
C PRO A 344 -75.61 -33.24 -84.11
N LYS A 345 -76.27 -34.11 -83.34
CA LYS A 345 -77.74 -34.26 -83.35
C LYS A 345 -78.48 -32.93 -83.16
N LYS A 346 -77.96 -32.04 -82.32
CA LYS A 346 -78.51 -30.68 -82.13
C LYS A 346 -78.46 -29.84 -83.41
N VAL A 347 -77.36 -29.91 -84.15
CA VAL A 347 -77.16 -29.20 -85.42
C VAL A 347 -78.03 -29.80 -86.51
N LEU A 348 -78.12 -31.13 -86.60
CA LEU A 348 -79.05 -31.83 -87.50
C LEU A 348 -80.49 -31.38 -87.30
N LEU A 349 -80.95 -31.29 -86.04
CA LEU A 349 -82.29 -30.82 -85.71
C LEU A 349 -82.49 -29.35 -86.11
N LYS A 350 -81.48 -28.48 -85.96
CA LYS A 350 -81.53 -27.09 -86.42
C LYS A 350 -81.64 -27.03 -87.94
N ALA A 351 -80.81 -27.78 -88.68
CA ALA A 351 -80.85 -27.83 -90.13
C ALA A 351 -82.22 -28.25 -90.66
N LYS A 352 -82.79 -29.33 -90.09
CA LYS A 352 -84.12 -29.82 -90.47
C LYS A 352 -85.23 -28.81 -90.18
N LYS A 353 -85.16 -28.06 -89.07
CA LYS A 353 -86.12 -26.98 -88.76
C LYS A 353 -86.10 -25.87 -89.81
N GLU A 354 -84.93 -25.57 -90.37
CA GLU A 354 -84.73 -24.54 -91.40
C GLU A 354 -85.07 -25.04 -92.82
N GLY A 355 -85.62 -26.25 -92.94
CA GLY A 355 -85.96 -26.86 -94.23
C GLY A 355 -84.74 -27.33 -95.02
N ILE A 356 -83.57 -27.46 -94.38
CA ILE A 356 -82.37 -28.00 -95.00
C ILE A 356 -82.41 -29.52 -94.97
N ILE A 357 -82.19 -30.13 -96.12
CA ILE A 357 -82.04 -31.57 -96.27
C ILE A 357 -80.60 -31.92 -95.89
N VAL A 358 -80.42 -32.65 -94.81
CA VAL A 358 -79.08 -33.05 -94.34
C VAL A 358 -78.76 -34.45 -94.81
N ILE A 359 -77.58 -34.61 -95.42
CA ILE A 359 -77.02 -35.89 -95.82
C ILE A 359 -75.73 -36.05 -95.05
N ALA A 360 -75.76 -36.89 -94.02
CA ALA A 360 -74.64 -37.11 -93.13
C ALA A 360 -74.25 -38.58 -93.09
N GLY A 361 -72.96 -38.87 -93.07
CA GLY A 361 -72.46 -40.23 -92.84
C GLY A 361 -72.75 -40.73 -91.43
N ASP A 362 -72.65 -39.83 -90.44
CA ASP A 362 -72.95 -40.11 -89.04
C ASP A 362 -73.63 -38.94 -88.32
N VAL A 363 -74.47 -39.25 -87.34
CA VAL A 363 -75.14 -38.27 -86.48
C VAL A 363 -74.60 -38.40 -85.06
N LEU A 364 -73.68 -37.50 -84.72
CA LEU A 364 -73.00 -37.48 -83.43
C LEU A 364 -74.02 -37.15 -82.31
N GLY A 365 -74.32 -38.15 -81.49
CA GLY A 365 -75.33 -38.04 -80.42
C GLY A 365 -76.46 -39.07 -80.50
N GLU A 366 -76.49 -39.91 -81.53
CA GLU A 366 -77.13 -41.23 -81.42
C GLU A 366 -76.07 -42.26 -81.03
N ARG A 367 -76.11 -42.71 -79.78
CA ARG A 367 -75.37 -43.90 -79.38
C ARG A 367 -75.97 -45.09 -80.14
N LYS A 368 -75.40 -45.45 -81.29
CA LYS A 368 -75.36 -46.86 -81.66
C LYS A 368 -74.53 -47.55 -80.58
N ARG A 369 -75.19 -48.32 -79.71
CA ARG A 369 -74.50 -49.29 -78.87
C ARG A 369 -73.78 -50.25 -79.81
N LEU A 370 -72.49 -50.03 -80.02
CA LEU A 370 -71.59 -51.07 -80.50
C LEU A 370 -71.21 -51.87 -79.26
N ASN A 371 -71.73 -53.10 -79.19
CA ASN A 371 -71.17 -54.11 -78.32
C ASN A 371 -69.88 -54.62 -78.99
N TYR A 372 -68.85 -54.73 -78.15
CA TYR A 372 -67.46 -55.16 -78.39
C TYR A 372 -66.48 -54.04 -78.75
#